data_AF-A0A3M1IN82-F1
#
_entry.id   AF-A0A3M1IN82-F1
#
_cell.length_a   1.000
_cell.length_b   1.000
_cell.length_c   1.000
_cell.angle_alpha   90.00
_cell.angle_beta   90.00
_cell.angle_gamma   90.00
#
_symmetry.space_group_name_H-M   'P 1'
#
loop_
_entity.id
_entity.type
_entity.pdbx_description
1 polymer ?
#
loop_
_entity_poly.entity_id
_entity_poly.type
_entity_poly.pdbx_seq_one_letter_code
_entity_poly.pdbx_strand_id
1 'polypeptide(L)'
;GDGRATLTAPSVPAFSPLICYEVAFPGHVVAREGPRPDWILNLSNDAWFGRSAGPYQHFALARLRAVEEGRPLIRSTSTGISAIIDAAGRVLERTGLDEAGAITAALPAALRTPTLYSRWKDVPFFGVCILFLVVSILGAPRRPASWQAALDDAPNQG
;
A
#
# COMPACT_ATOMS: atom_id res chain seq x y z
N GLY A 1 -16.09 13.29 -8.64
CA GLY A 1 -15.31 14.19 -7.77
C GLY A 1 -13.86 14.14 -8.19
N ASP A 2 -13.10 15.20 -7.92
CA ASP A 2 -11.79 15.48 -8.53
C ASP A 2 -10.61 14.64 -8.00
N GLY A 3 -10.91 13.53 -7.30
CA GLY A 3 -9.90 12.65 -6.71
C GLY A 3 -9.41 13.12 -5.33
N ARG A 4 -8.33 12.49 -4.85
CA ARG A 4 -7.72 12.82 -3.55
C ARG A 4 -6.92 14.11 -3.62
N ALA A 5 -7.09 14.97 -2.62
CA ALA A 5 -6.37 16.22 -2.47
C ALA A 5 -5.56 16.25 -1.16
N THR A 6 -4.41 16.90 -1.21
CA THR A 6 -3.69 17.30 0.01
C THR A 6 -4.45 18.44 0.68
N LEU A 7 -4.76 18.27 1.96
CA LEU A 7 -5.47 19.28 2.76
C LEU A 7 -4.48 20.14 3.54
N THR A 8 -4.83 21.41 3.72
CA THR A 8 -4.06 22.38 4.53
C THR A 8 -4.95 22.94 5.63
N ALA A 9 -4.41 23.10 6.84
CA ALA A 9 -5.10 23.72 7.97
C ALA A 9 -4.18 24.74 8.66
N PRO A 10 -4.70 25.81 9.31
CA PRO A 10 -3.89 26.91 9.83
C PRO A 10 -2.80 26.51 10.85
N SER A 11 -3.01 25.42 11.60
CA SER A 11 -2.14 25.00 12.70
C SER A 11 -1.49 23.62 12.47
N VAL A 12 -1.64 23.04 11.29
CA VAL A 12 -1.20 21.67 11.00
C VAL A 12 -0.52 21.61 9.63
N PRO A 13 0.66 20.95 9.51
CA PRO A 13 1.30 20.73 8.22
C PRO A 13 0.35 20.04 7.23
N ALA A 14 0.61 20.23 5.94
CA ALA A 14 -0.27 19.72 4.89
C ALA A 14 -0.36 18.19 4.96
N PHE A 15 -1.55 17.61 4.78
CA PHE A 15 -1.75 16.17 5.00
C PHE A 15 -2.66 15.52 3.98
N SER A 16 -2.50 14.20 3.80
CA SER A 16 -3.44 13.41 3.02
C SER A 16 -4.39 12.65 3.95
N PRO A 17 -5.70 12.93 3.89
CA PRO A 17 -6.71 12.19 4.64
C PRO A 17 -7.04 10.86 3.95
N LEU A 18 -7.09 9.78 4.72
CA LEU A 18 -7.52 8.44 4.30
C LEU A 18 -8.58 7.92 5.25
N ILE A 19 -9.67 7.41 4.70
CA ILE A 19 -10.76 6.80 5.47
C ILE A 19 -10.66 5.28 5.38
N CYS A 20 -10.50 4.64 6.53
CA CYS A 20 -10.56 3.19 6.71
C CYS A 20 -9.72 2.46 5.64
N TYR A 21 -10.40 1.77 4.72
CA TYR A 21 -9.86 0.87 3.71
C TYR A 21 -9.03 1.56 2.62
N GLU A 22 -9.09 2.88 2.49
CA GLU A 22 -8.31 3.61 1.48
C GLU A 22 -6.80 3.41 1.62
N VAL A 23 -6.35 3.10 2.83
CA VAL A 23 -4.96 2.79 3.15
C VAL A 23 -4.49 1.44 2.57
N ALA A 24 -5.40 0.58 2.13
CA ALA A 24 -5.07 -0.71 1.52
C ALA A 24 -4.61 -0.59 0.06
N PHE A 25 -4.89 0.54 -0.61
CA PHE A 25 -4.60 0.72 -2.03
C PHE A 25 -3.24 1.41 -2.26
N PRO A 26 -2.21 0.68 -2.73
CA PRO A 26 -0.91 1.27 -3.00
C PRO A 26 -0.98 2.32 -4.10
N GLY A 27 -0.07 3.29 -4.07
CA GLY A 27 -0.01 4.37 -5.06
C GLY A 27 -1.16 5.40 -5.00
N HIS A 28 -2.21 5.15 -4.23
CA HIS A 28 -3.43 5.96 -4.15
C HIS A 28 -3.62 6.69 -2.82
N VAL A 29 -2.58 6.77 -1.99
CA VAL A 29 -2.66 7.36 -0.63
C VAL A 29 -2.20 8.81 -0.54
N VAL A 30 -1.72 9.38 -1.63
CA VAL A 30 -1.37 10.81 -1.75
C VAL A 30 -1.96 11.33 -3.07
N ALA A 31 -2.19 12.64 -3.14
CA ALA A 31 -2.65 13.28 -4.37
C ALA A 31 -1.66 13.04 -5.52
N ARG A 32 -2.18 12.77 -6.73
CA ARG A 32 -1.34 12.59 -7.94
C ARG A 32 -0.75 13.91 -8.42
N GLU A 33 -1.51 14.99 -8.25
CA GLU A 33 -1.17 16.34 -8.67
C GLU A 33 -1.23 17.29 -7.48
N GLY A 34 -0.53 18.42 -7.60
CA GLY A 34 -0.48 19.43 -6.54
C GLY A 34 0.59 19.16 -5.47
N PRO A 35 0.53 19.89 -4.34
CA PRO A 35 1.55 19.81 -3.30
C PRO A 35 1.54 18.43 -2.63
N ARG A 36 2.73 17.86 -2.43
CA ARG A 36 2.86 16.61 -1.66
C ARG A 36 2.55 16.87 -0.18
N PRO A 37 1.82 15.98 0.48
CA PRO A 37 1.54 16.11 1.90
C PRO A 37 2.82 15.91 2.73
N ASP A 38 2.89 16.56 3.88
CA ASP A 38 3.95 16.37 4.87
C ASP A 38 3.74 15.07 5.66
N TRP A 39 2.50 14.65 5.83
CA TRP A 39 2.13 13.44 6.56
C TRP A 39 0.79 12.85 6.09
N ILE A 40 0.49 11.63 6.50
CA ILE A 40 -0.72 10.90 6.14
C ILE A 40 -1.58 10.72 7.39
N LEU A 41 -2.86 11.07 7.30
CA LEU A 41 -3.85 10.81 8.34
C LEU A 41 -4.71 9.64 7.90
N ASN A 42 -4.84 8.61 8.72
CA ASN A 42 -5.77 7.53 8.48
C ASN A 42 -6.76 7.37 9.63
N LEU A 43 -8.04 7.62 9.36
CA LEU A 43 -9.14 7.47 10.29
C LEU A 43 -9.88 6.18 9.97
N SER A 44 -9.87 5.19 10.86
CA SER A 44 -10.50 3.87 10.62
C SER A 44 -11.48 3.49 11.72
N ASN A 45 -12.34 2.53 11.41
CA ASN A 45 -13.12 1.79 12.39
C ASN A 45 -12.92 0.30 12.09
N ASP A 46 -12.06 -0.35 12.88
CA ASP A 46 -11.75 -1.77 12.68
C ASP A 46 -12.69 -2.70 13.48
N ALA A 47 -13.74 -2.18 14.12
CA ALA A 47 -14.68 -2.98 14.92
C ALA A 47 -15.30 -4.14 14.13
N TRP A 48 -15.52 -3.94 12.84
CA TRP A 48 -16.08 -4.93 11.91
C TRP A 48 -15.23 -6.19 11.77
N PHE A 49 -13.92 -6.11 12.02
CA PHE A 49 -13.03 -7.27 11.97
C PHE A 49 -13.01 -8.07 13.28
N GLY A 50 -13.46 -7.48 14.40
CA GLY A 50 -13.37 -8.06 15.73
C GLY A 50 -11.95 -8.50 16.13
N ARG A 51 -11.86 -9.45 17.05
CA ARG A 51 -10.60 -10.04 17.52
C ARG A 51 -10.10 -11.11 16.55
N SER A 52 -9.65 -10.66 15.38
CA SER A 52 -9.13 -11.52 14.31
C SER A 52 -7.77 -11.02 13.80
N ALA A 53 -7.24 -11.65 12.75
CA ALA A 53 -6.04 -11.18 12.07
C ALA A 53 -6.26 -9.89 11.26
N GLY A 54 -7.52 -9.55 10.94
CA GLY A 54 -7.89 -8.44 10.07
C GLY A 54 -7.32 -7.08 10.48
N PRO A 55 -7.48 -6.63 11.74
CA PRO A 55 -6.95 -5.34 12.19
C PRO A 55 -5.42 -5.27 12.10
N TYR A 56 -4.73 -6.39 12.34
CA TYR A 56 -3.28 -6.47 12.26
C TYR A 56 -2.80 -6.39 10.80
N GLN A 57 -3.49 -7.05 9.88
CA GLN A 57 -3.21 -6.95 8.43
C GLN A 57 -3.47 -5.53 7.92
N HIS A 58 -4.60 -4.94 8.31
CA HIS A 58 -4.95 -3.56 7.96
C HIS A 58 -3.91 -2.57 8.49
N PHE A 59 -3.45 -2.75 9.73
CA PHE A 59 -2.38 -1.97 10.32
C PHE A 59 -1.03 -2.15 9.60
N ALA A 60 -0.70 -3.37 9.19
CA ALA A 60 0.51 -3.64 8.42
C ALA A 60 0.49 -2.92 7.05
N LEU A 61 -0.66 -2.90 6.37
CA LEU A 61 -0.83 -2.15 5.13
C LEU A 61 -0.64 -0.65 5.34
N ALA A 62 -1.16 -0.09 6.45
CA ALA A 62 -0.92 1.30 6.81
C ALA A 62 0.57 1.63 6.97
N ARG A 63 1.33 0.75 7.64
CA ARG A 63 2.78 0.92 7.77
C ARG A 63 3.49 0.92 6.42
N LEU A 64 3.07 0.06 5.48
CA LEU A 64 3.64 0.03 4.13
C LEU A 64 3.38 1.34 3.38
N ARG A 65 2.21 1.96 3.53
CA ARG A 65 1.93 3.27 2.91
C ARG A 65 2.93 4.34 3.35
N ALA A 66 3.29 4.34 4.64
CA ALA A 66 4.25 5.29 5.18
C ALA A 66 5.63 5.15 4.52
N VAL A 67 6.10 3.90 4.39
CA VAL A 67 7.37 3.55 3.72
C VAL A 67 7.33 3.93 2.24
N GLU A 68 6.25 3.55 1.56
CA GLU A 68 6.13 3.73 0.12
C GLU A 68 6.10 5.19 -0.29
N GLU A 69 5.45 6.06 0.48
CA GLU A 69 5.39 7.50 0.18
C GLU A 69 6.51 8.31 0.84
N GLY A 70 7.27 7.70 1.76
CA GLY A 70 8.27 8.37 2.58
C GLY A 70 7.67 9.45 3.46
N ARG A 71 6.45 9.21 3.96
CA ARG A 71 5.70 10.15 4.80
C ARG A 71 5.28 9.46 6.10
N PRO A 72 5.41 10.12 7.25
CA PRO A 72 4.87 9.59 8.49
C PRO A 72 3.35 9.42 8.37
N LEU A 73 2.81 8.42 9.06
CA LEU A 73 1.40 8.11 9.07
C LEU A 73 0.87 8.10 10.49
N ILE A 74 -0.16 8.89 10.73
CA ILE A 74 -0.91 8.90 11.99
C ILE A 74 -2.21 8.16 11.76
N ARG A 75 -2.39 7.06 12.48
CA ARG A 75 -3.59 6.22 12.40
C ARG A 75 -4.40 6.37 13.67
N SER A 76 -5.66 6.78 13.53
CA SER A 76 -6.63 6.86 14.62
C SER A 76 -7.78 5.90 14.33
N THR A 77 -8.05 5.02 15.28
CA THR A 77 -9.10 4.00 15.17
C THR A 77 -9.90 3.92 16.45
N SER A 78 -11.16 3.47 16.35
CA SER A 78 -12.06 3.27 17.49
C SER A 78 -11.65 2.06 18.36
N THR A 79 -11.71 0.86 17.81
CA THR A 79 -11.39 -0.42 18.48
C THR A 79 -10.16 -1.11 17.88
N GLY A 80 -9.60 -0.53 16.82
CA GLY A 80 -8.43 -1.03 16.12
C GLY A 80 -7.11 -0.63 16.79
N ILE A 81 -6.02 -0.80 16.03
CA ILE A 81 -4.70 -0.32 16.44
C ILE A 81 -4.56 1.13 15.98
N SER A 82 -4.56 2.05 16.94
CA SER A 82 -4.15 3.45 16.75
C SER A 82 -2.64 3.56 16.92
N ALA A 83 -1.97 4.36 16.08
CA ALA A 83 -0.51 4.40 16.07
C ALA A 83 0.08 5.64 15.40
N ILE A 84 1.33 5.93 15.79
CA ILE A 84 2.22 6.87 15.11
C ILE A 84 3.30 6.07 14.40
N ILE A 85 3.36 6.21 13.08
CA ILE A 85 4.30 5.50 12.21
C ILE A 85 5.19 6.54 11.53
N ASP A 86 6.51 6.36 11.60
CA ASP A 86 7.43 7.25 10.90
C ASP A 86 7.53 6.92 9.40
N ALA A 87 8.25 7.76 8.65
CA ALA A 87 8.41 7.60 7.21
C ALA A 87 9.21 6.35 6.78
N ALA A 88 9.84 5.65 7.72
CA ALA A 88 10.51 4.37 7.50
C ALA A 88 9.63 3.16 7.91
N GLY A 89 8.36 3.40 8.28
CA GLY A 89 7.43 2.36 8.70
C GLY A 89 7.65 1.86 10.12
N ARG A 90 8.50 2.51 10.92
CA ARG A 90 8.72 2.17 12.33
C ARG A 90 7.53 2.67 13.14
N VAL A 91 7.02 1.81 14.02
CA VAL A 91 5.97 2.19 14.96
C VAL A 91 6.63 2.88 16.13
N LEU A 92 6.35 4.16 16.32
CA LEU A 92 6.90 4.93 17.44
C LEU A 92 6.06 4.68 18.70
N GLU A 93 4.74 4.77 18.54
CA GLU A 93 3.76 4.46 19.59
C GLU A 93 2.52 3.82 18.99
N ARG A 94 1.84 2.98 19.78
CA ARG A 94 0.58 2.35 19.39
C ARG A 94 -0.27 1.94 20.60
N THR A 95 -1.57 1.85 20.40
CA THR A 95 -2.47 1.14 21.31
C THR A 95 -2.50 -0.36 21.01
N GLY A 96 -3.00 -1.15 21.96
CA GLY A 96 -3.51 -2.49 21.72
C GLY A 96 -4.84 -2.48 20.95
N LEU A 97 -5.31 -3.68 20.63
CA LEU A 97 -6.64 -3.89 20.06
C LEU A 97 -7.69 -3.84 21.18
N ASP A 98 -8.85 -3.22 20.92
CA ASP A 98 -9.91 -3.01 21.91
C ASP A 98 -9.43 -2.29 23.19
N GLU A 99 -8.35 -1.51 23.10
CA GLU A 99 -7.76 -0.79 24.21
C GLU A 99 -8.11 0.70 24.13
N ALA A 100 -8.77 1.21 25.17
CA ALA A 100 -9.02 2.65 25.30
C ALA A 100 -7.72 3.37 25.65
N GLY A 101 -7.34 4.37 24.85
CA GLY A 101 -6.13 5.15 25.10
C GLY A 101 -6.02 6.36 24.19
N ALA A 102 -5.02 7.18 24.47
CA ALA A 102 -4.64 8.33 23.66
C ALA A 102 -3.12 8.35 23.51
N ILE A 103 -2.64 8.69 22.32
CA ILE A 103 -1.22 8.82 22.01
C ILE A 103 -0.93 10.30 21.80
N THR A 104 0.06 10.84 22.50
CA THR A 104 0.52 12.22 22.32
C THR A 104 2.02 12.21 22.07
N ALA A 105 2.43 12.55 20.86
CA ALA A 105 3.83 12.69 20.50
C ALA A 105 4.01 13.80 19.46
N ALA A 106 5.26 14.23 19.26
CA ALA A 106 5.61 15.11 18.17
C ALA A 106 5.38 14.44 16.82
N LEU A 107 4.90 15.19 15.82
CA LEU A 107 4.74 14.70 14.47
C LEU A 107 6.13 14.33 13.89
N PRO A 108 6.36 13.07 13.47
CA PRO A 108 7.64 12.70 12.89
C PRO A 108 7.87 13.43 11.57
N ALA A 109 9.13 13.54 11.14
CA ALA A 109 9.46 14.20 9.89
C ALA A 109 9.22 13.29 8.67
N ALA A 110 8.81 13.90 7.55
CA ALA A 110 8.86 13.26 6.23
C ALA A 110 10.30 13.02 5.76
N LEU A 111 10.49 12.05 4.86
CA LEU A 111 11.74 11.94 4.14
C LEU A 111 11.91 13.15 3.21
N ARG A 112 13.12 13.73 3.23
CA ARG A 112 13.49 14.84 2.34
C ARG A 112 13.48 14.42 0.88
N THR A 113 13.93 13.21 0.61
CA THR A 113 13.98 12.64 -0.74
C THR A 113 12.80 11.70 -0.97
N PRO A 114 12.05 11.87 -2.08
CA PRO A 114 11.01 10.90 -2.45
C PRO A 114 11.61 9.51 -2.65
N THR A 115 10.93 8.49 -2.15
CA THR A 115 11.31 7.08 -2.29
C THR A 115 11.23 6.63 -3.76
N LEU A 116 11.85 5.50 -4.09
CA LEU A 116 11.74 4.91 -5.43
C LEU A 116 10.29 4.60 -5.80
N TYR A 117 9.54 4.01 -4.87
CA TYR A 117 8.13 3.69 -5.08
C TYR A 117 7.29 4.96 -5.29
N SER A 118 7.49 6.01 -4.49
CA SER A 118 6.76 7.26 -4.69
C SER A 118 7.00 7.88 -6.07
N ARG A 119 8.17 7.68 -6.68
CA ARG A 119 8.52 8.23 -8.00
C ARG A 119 8.00 7.38 -9.15
N TRP A 120 8.20 6.07 -9.07
CA TRP A 120 7.99 5.15 -10.20
C TRP A 120 6.80 4.20 -10.00
N LYS A 121 6.21 4.18 -8.80
CA LYS A 121 5.09 3.31 -8.42
C LYS A 121 5.39 1.88 -8.83
N ASP A 122 4.46 1.22 -9.52
CA ASP A 122 4.57 -0.18 -9.90
C ASP A 122 5.34 -0.40 -11.22
N VAL A 123 5.86 0.66 -11.86
CA VAL A 123 6.57 0.56 -13.15
C VAL A 123 7.75 -0.43 -13.12
N PRO A 124 8.62 -0.43 -12.09
CA PRO A 124 9.74 -1.38 -12.04
C PRO A 124 9.28 -2.83 -11.91
N PHE A 125 8.20 -3.05 -11.16
CA PHE A 125 7.61 -4.38 -10.99
C PHE A 125 7.09 -4.92 -12.32
N PHE A 126 6.28 -4.12 -13.04
CA PHE A 126 5.78 -4.53 -14.36
C PHE A 126 6.91 -4.71 -15.38
N GLY A 127 7.96 -3.89 -15.33
CA GLY A 127 9.14 -4.07 -16.18
C GLY A 127 9.82 -5.43 -15.96
N VAL A 128 9.97 -5.86 -14.72
CA VAL A 128 10.51 -7.19 -14.38
C VAL A 128 9.57 -8.31 -14.82
N CYS A 129 8.25 -8.18 -14.60
CA CYS A 129 7.26 -9.17 -15.05
C CYS A 129 7.27 -9.34 -16.57
N ILE A 130 7.33 -8.24 -17.33
CA ILE A 130 7.40 -8.27 -18.80
C ILE A 130 8.71 -8.93 -19.24
N LEU A 131 9.83 -8.62 -18.61
CA LEU A 131 11.12 -9.25 -18.90
C LEU A 131 11.05 -10.77 -18.70
N PHE A 132 10.53 -11.24 -17.57
CA PHE A 132 10.36 -12.68 -17.32
C PHE A 132 9.40 -13.35 -18.31
N LEU A 133 8.32 -12.67 -18.68
CA LEU A 133 7.38 -13.16 -19.69
C LEU A 133 8.05 -13.31 -21.06
N VAL A 134 8.80 -12.30 -21.51
CA VAL A 134 9.54 -12.33 -22.77
C VAL A 134 10.59 -13.44 -22.76
N VAL A 135 11.38 -13.56 -21.69
CA VAL A 135 12.37 -14.65 -21.54
C VAL A 135 11.69 -16.02 -21.57
N SER A 136 10.55 -16.18 -20.92
CA SER A 136 9.80 -17.45 -20.92
C SER A 136 9.28 -17.79 -22.32
N ILE A 137 8.79 -16.81 -23.08
CA ILE A 137 8.30 -17.03 -24.46
C ILE A 137 9.45 -17.37 -25.42
N LEU A 138 10.58 -16.64 -25.33
CA LEU A 138 11.74 -16.85 -26.19
C LEU A 138 12.54 -18.12 -25.84
N GLY A 139 12.56 -18.48 -24.55
CA GLY A 139 13.23 -19.67 -24.03
C GLY A 139 12.36 -20.92 -23.98
N ALA A 140 11.06 -20.81 -24.29
CA ALA A 140 10.17 -21.97 -24.39
C ALA A 140 10.72 -22.92 -25.46
N PRO A 141 11.07 -24.18 -25.11
CA PRO A 141 11.51 -25.13 -26.12
C PRO A 141 10.42 -25.25 -27.17
N ARG A 142 10.78 -25.15 -28.46
CA ARG A 142 9.86 -25.47 -29.54
C ARG A 142 9.32 -26.86 -29.25
N ARG A 143 7.99 -26.98 -29.14
CA ARG A 143 7.34 -28.27 -28.86
C ARG A 143 7.95 -29.33 -29.78
N PRO A 144 8.50 -30.44 -29.25
CA PRO A 144 9.06 -31.48 -30.11
C PRO A 144 7.96 -31.97 -31.05
N ALA A 145 8.28 -32.25 -32.31
CA ALA A 145 7.31 -32.69 -33.32
C ALA A 145 6.48 -33.92 -32.88
N SER A 146 7.01 -34.75 -31.97
CA SER A 146 6.31 -35.88 -31.37
C SER A 146 5.09 -35.49 -30.53
N TRP A 147 5.08 -34.30 -29.92
CA TRP A 147 3.94 -33.78 -29.16
C TRP A 147 2.85 -33.20 -30.07
N GLN A 148 3.20 -32.75 -31.27
CA GLN A 148 2.22 -32.32 -32.28
C GLN A 148 1.54 -33.53 -32.92
N ALA A 149 2.31 -34.55 -33.30
CA ALA A 149 1.75 -35.80 -33.82
C ALA A 149 0.75 -36.46 -32.84
N ALA A 150 1.03 -36.45 -31.54
CA ALA A 150 0.12 -37.01 -30.53
C ALA A 150 -1.17 -36.17 -30.30
N LEU A 151 -1.18 -34.88 -30.68
CA LEU A 151 -2.38 -34.04 -30.64
C LEU A 151 -3.19 -34.15 -31.93
N ASP A 152 -2.52 -34.32 -33.07
CA ASP A 152 -3.16 -34.52 -34.37
C ASP A 152 -3.81 -35.91 -34.49
N ASP A 153 -3.25 -36.91 -33.80
CA ASP A 153 -3.77 -38.29 -33.74
C ASP A 153 -4.76 -38.50 -32.56
N ALA A 154 -5.07 -37.44 -31.80
CA ALA A 154 -6.07 -37.52 -30.74
C ALA A 154 -7.46 -37.67 -31.40
N PRO A 155 -8.21 -38.78 -31.13
CA PRO A 155 -9.50 -38.98 -31.75
C PRO A 155 -10.44 -37.85 -31.33
N ASN A 156 -11.02 -37.19 -32.34
CA ASN A 156 -11.98 -36.11 -32.20
C ASN A 156 -13.20 -36.67 -31.44
N GLN A 157 -13.23 -36.53 -30.12
CA GLN A 157 -14.40 -36.90 -29.32
C GLN A 157 -15.48 -35.87 -29.62
N GLY A 158 -16.37 -36.24 -30.54
CA GLY A 158 -17.57 -35.48 -30.90
C GLY A 158 -18.59 -35.38 -29.77
#